data_AF-A0A1A8LA63-F1
#
_entry.id   AF-A0A1A8LA63-F1
#
_cell.length_a   1.000
_cell.length_b   1.000
_cell.length_c   1.000
_cell.angle_alpha   90.00
_cell.angle_beta   90.00
_cell.angle_gamma   90.00
#
_symmetry.space_group_name_H-M   'P 1'
#
loop_
_entity.id
_entity.type
_entity.pdbx_description
1 polymer ?
#
loop_
_entity_poly.entity_id
_entity_poly.type
_entity_poly.pdbx_seq_one_letter_code
_entity_poly.pdbx_strand_id
1 'polypeptide(L)'
;VAVGYPFVRKVGQKYFVSNKERDSFEKAVEFCSQRGLELALPQNQEENNKLTEVFRDGYTEVWINVSKNKAEGNGAVYTNNRPLTFTKWDKDQPDASIQDFGCTMLTENGFWRVTRECFLNAFIVCQL
;
A
#
# COMPACT_ATOMS: atom_id res chain seq x y z
N VAL A 1 -20.17 12.28 13.07
CA VAL A 1 -20.51 11.56 11.81
C VAL A 1 -19.77 10.23 11.87
N ALA A 2 -20.48 9.10 11.96
CA ALA A 2 -19.83 7.81 11.85
C ALA A 2 -19.35 7.67 10.41
N VAL A 3 -18.04 7.75 10.18
CA VAL A 3 -17.45 7.57 8.85
C VAL A 3 -17.62 6.09 8.50
N GLY A 4 -18.73 5.77 7.85
CA GLY A 4 -18.96 4.43 7.30
C GLY A 4 -18.11 4.28 6.05
N TYR A 5 -16.99 3.57 6.15
CA TYR A 5 -16.21 3.22 4.98
C TYR A 5 -17.01 2.20 4.13
N PRO A 6 -17.20 2.43 2.81
CA PRO A 6 -17.90 1.49 1.94
C PRO A 6 -17.13 0.17 1.76
N PHE A 7 -15.82 0.19 2.02
CA PHE A 7 -14.99 -1.00 2.08
C PHE A 7 -14.41 -1.15 3.48
N VAL A 8 -14.73 -2.27 4.14
CA VAL A 8 -14.16 -2.66 5.43
C VAL A 8 -13.84 -4.15 5.37
N ARG A 9 -12.61 -4.54 5.71
CA ARG A 9 -12.18 -5.92 5.86
C ARG A 9 -11.39 -6.09 7.14
N LYS A 10 -11.83 -7.01 8.00
CA LYS A 10 -11.10 -7.42 9.19
C LYS A 10 -10.25 -8.64 8.87
N VAL A 11 -8.98 -8.61 9.25
CA VAL A 11 -8.05 -9.74 9.13
C VAL A 11 -7.30 -9.88 10.43
N GLY A 12 -7.56 -10.96 11.18
CA GLY A 12 -7.07 -11.12 12.53
C GLY A 12 -7.48 -9.94 13.43
N GLN A 13 -6.49 -9.16 13.86
CA GLN A 13 -6.68 -7.98 14.72
C GLN A 13 -6.68 -6.64 13.96
N LYS A 14 -6.38 -6.63 12.66
CA LYS A 14 -6.34 -5.41 11.84
C LYS A 14 -7.63 -5.17 11.09
N TYR A 15 -7.91 -3.91 10.80
CA TYR A 15 -8.99 -3.53 9.87
C TYR A 15 -8.42 -2.75 8.69
N PHE A 16 -8.73 -3.19 7.48
CA PHE A 16 -8.50 -2.42 6.26
C PHE A 16 -9.78 -1.70 5.86
N VAL A 17 -9.67 -0.39 5.64
CA VAL A 17 -10.80 0.47 5.33
C VAL A 17 -10.48 1.35 4.14
N SER A 18 -11.48 1.59 3.28
CA SER A 18 -11.30 2.45 2.12
C SER A 18 -12.61 3.12 1.72
N ASN A 19 -12.49 4.37 1.29
CA ASN A 19 -13.57 5.11 0.61
C ASN A 19 -13.70 4.74 -0.87
N LYS A 20 -12.86 3.81 -1.36
CA LYS A 20 -12.70 3.49 -2.79
C LYS A 20 -12.26 4.70 -3.62
N GLU A 21 -11.62 5.67 -2.96
CA GLU A 21 -10.94 6.80 -3.58
C GLU A 21 -9.58 6.35 -4.10
N ARG A 22 -9.10 7.03 -5.16
CA ARG A 22 -7.81 6.78 -5.79
C ARG A 22 -7.08 8.09 -5.94
N ASP A 23 -5.82 8.12 -5.55
CA ASP A 23 -4.96 9.31 -5.63
C ASP A 23 -3.49 8.86 -5.64
N SER A 24 -2.57 9.82 -5.69
CA SER A 24 -1.13 9.64 -5.53
C SER A 24 -0.75 9.02 -4.18
N PHE A 25 0.44 8.44 -4.10
CA PHE A 25 0.93 7.79 -2.89
C PHE A 25 1.00 8.75 -1.69
N GLU A 26 1.50 9.96 -1.89
CA GLU A 26 1.58 10.99 -0.84
C GLU A 26 0.19 11.35 -0.32
N LYS A 27 -0.77 11.52 -1.22
CA LYS A 27 -2.17 11.78 -0.86
C LYS A 27 -2.81 10.59 -0.14
N ALA A 28 -2.47 9.36 -0.51
CA ALA A 28 -2.92 8.17 0.18
C ALA A 28 -2.42 8.13 1.65
N VAL A 29 -1.13 8.43 1.86
CA VAL A 29 -0.53 8.51 3.20
C VAL A 29 -1.16 9.64 4.01
N GLU A 30 -1.28 10.83 3.43
CA GLU A 30 -1.92 12.00 4.06
C GLU A 30 -3.38 11.70 4.44
N PHE A 31 -4.13 11.08 3.53
CA PHE A 31 -5.54 10.76 3.72
C PHE A 31 -5.77 9.85 4.93
N CYS A 32 -4.95 8.82 5.08
CA CYS A 32 -5.02 7.91 6.23
C CYS A 32 -4.57 8.62 7.51
N SER A 33 -3.43 9.32 7.47
CA SER A 33 -2.84 9.99 8.64
C SER A 33 -3.78 11.06 9.23
N GLN A 34 -4.44 11.86 8.39
CA GLN A 34 -5.42 12.87 8.83
C GLN A 34 -6.62 12.26 9.58
N ARG A 35 -6.87 10.95 9.40
CA ARG A 35 -7.96 10.20 10.07
C ARG A 35 -7.46 9.39 11.27
N GLY A 36 -6.20 9.57 11.66
CA GLY A 36 -5.56 8.77 12.71
C GLY A 36 -5.31 7.31 12.29
N LEU A 37 -5.27 7.04 10.99
CA LEU A 37 -5.02 5.72 10.40
C LEU A 37 -3.67 5.70 9.72
N GLU A 38 -3.17 4.50 9.42
CA GLU A 38 -1.97 4.32 8.61
C GLU A 38 -2.33 3.82 7.21
N LEU A 39 -1.50 4.08 6.21
CA LEU A 39 -1.67 3.43 4.90
C LEU A 39 -1.51 1.91 5.08
N ALA A 40 -2.27 1.12 4.31
CA ALA A 40 -2.29 -0.33 4.51
C ALA A 40 -0.92 -0.99 4.27
N LEU A 41 -0.51 -1.83 5.22
CA LEU A 41 0.68 -2.67 5.16
C LEU A 41 0.29 -4.13 5.40
N PRO A 42 0.18 -4.94 4.34
CA PRO A 42 -0.05 -6.37 4.50
C PRO A 42 1.19 -7.06 5.09
N GLN A 43 1.01 -7.73 6.23
CA GLN A 43 2.07 -8.45 6.95
C GLN A 43 1.96 -9.98 6.84
N ASN A 44 1.00 -10.49 6.08
CA ASN A 44 0.85 -11.91 5.76
C ASN A 44 0.03 -12.09 4.47
N GLN A 45 -0.06 -13.32 4.00
CA GLN A 45 -0.75 -13.66 2.75
C GLN A 45 -2.27 -13.38 2.81
N GLU A 46 -2.89 -13.54 3.97
CA GLU A 46 -4.33 -13.30 4.14
C GLU A 46 -4.65 -11.80 4.03
N GLU A 47 -3.91 -10.96 4.74
CA GLU A 47 -4.01 -9.49 4.66
C GLU A 47 -3.79 -9.00 3.23
N ASN A 48 -2.76 -9.54 2.56
CA ASN A 48 -2.45 -9.21 1.17
C ASN A 48 -3.62 -9.50 0.22
N ASN A 49 -4.28 -10.66 0.38
CA ASN A 49 -5.42 -11.03 -0.45
C ASN A 49 -6.64 -10.16 -0.16
N LYS A 50 -6.80 -9.65 1.07
CA LYS A 50 -7.93 -8.78 1.40
C LYS A 50 -7.82 -7.40 0.79
N LEU A 51 -6.61 -6.92 0.52
CA LEU A 51 -6.42 -5.66 -0.18
C LEU A 51 -6.87 -5.73 -1.64
N THR A 52 -6.79 -6.89 -2.30
CA THR A 52 -7.25 -7.02 -3.69
C THR A 52 -8.77 -6.92 -3.83
N GLU A 53 -9.53 -7.17 -2.75
CA GLU A 53 -10.99 -7.06 -2.77
C GLU A 53 -11.50 -5.61 -2.88
N VAL A 54 -10.62 -4.60 -2.76
CA VAL A 54 -11.00 -3.19 -2.96
C VAL A 54 -11.23 -2.85 -4.44
N PHE A 55 -10.66 -3.65 -5.34
CA PHE A 55 -10.66 -3.40 -6.78
C PHE A 55 -12.08 -3.36 -7.34
N ARG A 56 -12.31 -2.37 -8.21
CA ARG A 56 -13.60 -2.09 -8.83
C ARG A 56 -13.41 -1.26 -10.09
N ASP A 57 -14.42 -1.28 -10.95
CA ASP A 57 -14.51 -0.40 -12.14
C ASP A 57 -13.29 -0.52 -13.07
N GLY A 58 -12.67 -1.71 -13.14
CA GLY A 58 -11.50 -1.98 -13.98
C GLY A 58 -10.16 -1.50 -13.42
N TYR A 59 -10.13 -0.91 -12.23
CA TYR A 59 -8.90 -0.50 -11.55
C TYR A 59 -8.42 -1.59 -10.58
N THR A 60 -7.13 -1.91 -10.64
CA THR A 60 -6.56 -3.13 -10.05
C THR A 60 -5.29 -2.88 -9.23
N GLU A 61 -5.10 -1.64 -8.77
CA GLU A 61 -3.89 -1.19 -8.10
C GLU A 61 -4.22 -0.47 -6.80
N VAL A 62 -3.51 -0.79 -5.73
CA VAL A 62 -3.66 -0.16 -4.41
C VAL A 62 -2.30 0.24 -3.87
N TRP A 63 -2.23 1.42 -3.23
CA TRP A 63 -1.03 1.84 -2.53
C TRP A 63 -0.87 1.06 -1.23
N ILE A 64 0.33 0.57 -0.96
CA ILE A 64 0.69 -0.04 0.31
C ILE A 64 1.79 0.78 0.98
N ASN A 65 1.85 0.76 2.31
CA ASN A 65 2.77 1.58 3.11
C ASN A 65 4.21 1.04 3.09
N VAL A 66 4.76 0.98 1.88
CA VAL A 66 6.04 0.41 1.53
C VAL A 66 6.68 1.35 0.51
N SER A 67 7.78 1.99 0.88
CA SER A 67 8.52 2.89 0.00
C SER A 67 9.99 2.52 -0.03
N LYS A 68 10.61 2.69 -1.20
CA LYS A 68 12.05 2.54 -1.38
C LYS A 68 12.69 3.91 -1.23
N ASN A 69 13.66 4.06 -0.34
CA ASN A 69 14.38 5.32 -0.13
C ASN A 69 15.88 5.06 0.07
N LYS A 70 16.72 5.60 -0.81
CA LYS A 70 18.19 5.49 -0.70
C LYS A 70 18.74 6.11 0.58
N ALA A 71 18.16 7.23 1.00
CA ALA A 71 18.69 8.08 2.06
C ALA A 71 18.65 7.41 3.44
N GLU A 72 17.77 6.41 3.61
CA GLU A 72 17.59 5.69 4.87
C GLU A 72 18.45 4.42 4.99
N GLY A 73 19.32 4.17 3.99
CA GLY A 73 20.34 3.10 4.01
C GLY A 73 20.14 2.05 2.91
N ASN A 74 21.21 1.76 2.17
CA ASN A 74 21.35 0.64 1.21
C ASN A 74 20.24 0.41 0.16
N GLY A 75 19.33 1.35 -0.06
CA GLY A 75 18.22 1.16 -1.01
C GLY A 75 17.23 0.07 -0.58
N ALA A 76 17.15 -0.20 0.72
CA ALA A 76 16.17 -1.14 1.25
C ALA A 76 14.75 -0.59 1.10
N VAL A 77 13.78 -1.50 1.07
CA VAL A 77 12.37 -1.15 1.04
C VAL A 77 11.89 -1.02 2.49
N TYR A 78 11.42 0.16 2.86
CA TYR A 78 11.08 0.52 4.23
C TYR A 78 9.58 0.69 4.41
N THR A 79 9.12 0.42 5.64
CA THR A 79 7.78 0.75 6.11
C THR A 79 7.92 1.55 7.39
N ASN A 80 7.99 2.89 7.34
CA ASN A 80 8.08 3.77 8.51
C ASN A 80 8.83 3.17 9.73
N ASN A 81 10.14 2.88 9.59
CA ASN A 81 11.00 2.29 10.63
C ASN A 81 10.63 0.89 11.16
N ARG A 82 9.76 0.13 10.50
CA ARG A 82 9.48 -1.28 10.82
C ARG A 82 10.12 -2.23 9.79
N PRO A 83 10.69 -3.37 10.23
CA PRO A 83 11.15 -4.38 9.30
C PRO A 83 9.96 -5.04 8.60
N LEU A 84 10.09 -5.25 7.29
CA LEU A 84 9.14 -6.04 6.51
C LEU A 84 9.18 -7.51 6.98
N THR A 85 8.09 -7.99 7.57
CA THR A 85 7.94 -9.39 7.99
C THR A 85 7.38 -10.28 6.88
N PHE A 86 6.76 -9.68 5.88
CA PHE A 86 6.18 -10.33 4.72
C PHE A 86 6.41 -9.46 3.51
N THR A 87 6.76 -10.08 2.39
CA THR A 87 6.85 -9.42 1.09
C THR A 87 6.31 -10.37 0.03
N LYS A 88 5.68 -9.80 -1.00
CA LYS A 88 5.19 -10.57 -2.14
C LYS A 88 5.52 -9.83 -3.44
N TRP A 89 6.82 -9.59 -3.64
CA TRP A 89 7.32 -8.93 -4.83
C TRP A 89 6.93 -9.69 -6.10
N ASP A 90 6.56 -8.94 -7.13
CA ASP A 90 6.40 -9.49 -8.48
C ASP A 90 7.76 -9.93 -9.04
N LYS A 91 7.74 -10.65 -10.16
CA LYS A 91 8.97 -11.05 -10.86
C LYS A 91 9.81 -9.81 -11.16
N ASP A 92 11.11 -9.90 -10.88
CA ASP A 92 12.11 -8.84 -11.09
C ASP A 92 11.88 -7.56 -10.23
N GLN A 93 11.07 -7.66 -9.17
CA GLN A 93 10.88 -6.62 -8.16
C GLN A 93 11.57 -6.98 -6.83
N PRO A 94 11.96 -5.99 -6.01
CA PRO A 94 11.90 -4.55 -6.28
C PRO A 94 12.93 -4.15 -7.35
N ASP A 95 12.52 -3.29 -8.29
CA ASP A 95 13.41 -2.84 -9.37
C ASP A 95 14.66 -2.14 -8.79
N ALA A 96 15.83 -2.75 -9.01
CA ALA A 96 17.12 -2.26 -8.56
C ALA A 96 17.51 -0.93 -9.20
N SER A 97 16.97 -0.61 -10.38
CA SER A 97 17.18 0.66 -11.06
C SER A 97 16.60 1.83 -10.27
N ILE A 98 15.53 1.62 -9.50
CA ILE A 98 14.89 2.64 -8.66
C ILE A 98 15.77 2.87 -7.45
N GLN A 99 16.77 3.74 -7.57
CA GLN A 99 17.75 3.93 -6.51
C GLN A 99 17.32 4.98 -5.48
N ASP A 100 16.63 6.04 -5.90
CA ASP A 100 16.33 7.20 -5.05
C ASP A 100 15.06 6.99 -4.22
N PHE A 101 13.91 7.40 -4.74
CA PHE A 101 12.60 7.23 -4.10
C PHE A 101 11.65 6.43 -4.99
N GLY A 102 10.92 5.49 -4.40
CA GLY A 102 9.91 4.71 -5.10
C GLY A 102 8.75 4.33 -4.18
N CYS A 103 7.56 4.25 -4.76
CA CYS A 103 6.33 3.89 -4.07
C CYS A 103 5.90 2.49 -4.48
N THR A 104 5.31 1.74 -3.56
CA THR A 104 4.93 0.36 -3.82
C THR A 104 3.43 0.22 -4.00
N MET A 105 3.04 -0.42 -5.09
CA MET A 105 1.66 -0.81 -5.35
C MET A 105 1.49 -2.31 -5.23
N LEU A 106 0.32 -2.73 -4.77
CA LEU A 106 -0.17 -4.10 -4.86
C LEU A 106 -1.16 -4.21 -6.03
N THR A 107 -1.00 -5.27 -6.82
CA THR A 107 -1.77 -5.55 -8.05
C THR A 107 -2.93 -6.53 -7.80
N GLU A 108 -3.84 -6.74 -8.77
CA GLU A 108 -4.92 -7.75 -8.71
C GLU A 108 -4.48 -9.15 -8.32
N ASN A 109 -3.28 -9.55 -8.74
CA ASN A 109 -2.71 -10.86 -8.44
C ASN A 109 -2.08 -10.92 -7.03
N GLY A 110 -2.13 -9.82 -6.29
CA GLY A 110 -1.56 -9.68 -4.95
C GLY A 110 -0.05 -9.53 -4.94
N PHE A 111 0.59 -9.26 -6.08
CA PHE A 111 2.03 -9.01 -6.17
C PHE A 111 2.35 -7.53 -6.03
N TRP A 112 3.53 -7.25 -5.47
CA TRP A 112 4.01 -5.90 -5.17
C TRP A 112 4.99 -5.44 -6.23
N ARG A 113 4.84 -4.19 -6.66
CA ARG A 113 5.76 -3.53 -7.59
C ARG A 113 6.19 -2.19 -7.03
N VAL A 114 7.49 -1.89 -7.12
CA VAL A 114 7.99 -0.54 -6.85
C VAL A 114 7.92 0.24 -8.16
N THR A 115 7.43 1.48 -8.08
CA THR A 115 7.45 2.43 -9.20
C THR A 115 8.01 3.77 -8.76
N ARG A 116 8.61 4.49 -9.70
CA ARG A 116 9.00 5.91 -9.54
C ARG A 116 7.78 6.84 -9.71
N GLU A 117 6.72 6.33 -10.31
CA GLU A 117 5.51 7.10 -10.64
C GLU A 117 4.55 7.14 -9.44
N CYS A 118 5.03 7.72 -8.34
CA CYS A 118 4.25 7.91 -7.11
C CYS A 118 3.01 8.82 -7.28
N PHE A 119 2.93 9.54 -8.40
CA PHE A 119 1.82 10.41 -8.78
C PHE A 119 0.63 9.66 -9.42
N LEU A 120 0.75 8.36 -9.69
CA LEU A 120 -0.33 7.56 -10.27
C LEU A 120 -1.50 7.39 -9.28
N ASN A 121 -2.70 7.29 -9.84
CA ASN A 121 -3.93 7.12 -9.07
C ASN A 121 -4.19 5.63 -8.77
N ALA A 122 -3.86 5.19 -7.57
CA ALA A 122 -4.18 3.86 -7.07
C ALA A 122 -5.12 3.96 -5.86
N PHE A 123 -5.82 2.87 -5.53
CA PHE A 123 -6.75 2.85 -4.40
C PHE A 123 -6.03 3.20 -3.10
N ILE A 124 -6.71 4.00 -2.29
CA ILE A 124 -6.29 4.35 -0.95
C ILE A 124 -6.96 3.37 0.00
N VAL A 125 -6.18 2.50 0.63
CA VAL A 125 -6.66 1.64 1.71
C VAL A 125 -5.87 1.99 2.96
N CYS A 126 -6.58 2.34 4.02
CA CYS A 126 -6.01 2.61 5.33
C CYS A 126 -6.15 1.38 6.22
N GLN A 127 -5.29 1.27 7.23
CA GLN A 127 -5.37 0.27 8.27
C GLN A 127 -5.57 0.87 9.66
N LEU A 128 -6.26 0.10 10.51
CA LEU A 128 -6.36 0.27 11.97
C LEU A 128 -5.58 -0.84 12.65
#